data_AF-A0AAW7QM80-F1
#
_entry.id   AF-A0AAW7QM80-F1
#
_cell.length_a   1.000
_cell.length_b   1.000
_cell.length_c   1.000
_cell.angle_alpha   90.00
_cell.angle_beta   90.00
_cell.angle_gamma   90.00
#
_symmetry.space_group_name_H-M   'P 1'
#
loop_
_entity.id
_entity.type
_entity.pdbx_description
1 polymer ?
#
loop_
_entity_poly.entity_id
_entity_poly.type
_entity_poly.pdbx_seq_one_letter_code
_entity_poly.pdbx_strand_id
1 'polypeptide(L)'
;MPTIPRRWPTELETERVELIRIAEEAAQHILQARSTLDEVRNELSRNPHLCRILIVTAERAVCDALTCTERMRRYLVIVRGTEIHGRWPMVAARQRDDSEHALAEAIQNLEAAQDLFPTLRQNHQSNFLLAEAVLADMTLALARARRSIEQMVRFLTEAAIGRD
;
A
#
# COMPACT_ATOMS: atom_id res chain seq x y z
N MET A 1 -11.96 33.41 -13.92
CA MET A 1 -12.15 31.95 -14.10
C MET A 1 -12.78 31.38 -12.84
N PRO A 2 -13.74 30.45 -12.92
CA PRO A 2 -14.37 29.92 -11.71
C PRO A 2 -13.38 28.95 -11.05
N THR A 3 -12.92 29.32 -9.86
CA THR A 3 -12.09 28.52 -8.96
C THR A 3 -12.71 27.15 -8.71
N ILE A 4 -11.92 26.11 -8.95
CA ILE A 4 -12.22 24.71 -8.60
C ILE A 4 -12.28 24.63 -7.06
N PRO A 5 -13.29 23.98 -6.45
CA PRO A 5 -13.44 23.86 -5.01
C PRO A 5 -12.25 23.12 -4.42
N ARG A 6 -11.75 23.67 -3.31
CA ARG A 6 -10.52 23.24 -2.62
C ARG A 6 -10.71 22.00 -1.72
N ARG A 7 -11.84 21.30 -1.80
CA ARG A 7 -12.23 20.25 -0.85
C ARG A 7 -13.00 19.13 -1.56
N TRP A 8 -12.76 17.89 -1.12
CA TRP A 8 -13.60 16.73 -1.45
C TRP A 8 -15.06 17.02 -1.08
N PRO A 9 -16.06 16.39 -1.74
CA PRO A 9 -17.46 16.54 -1.35
C PRO A 9 -17.64 16.30 0.16
N THR A 10 -18.29 17.25 0.84
CA THR A 10 -18.48 17.20 2.30
C THR A 10 -19.26 15.97 2.75
N GLU A 11 -20.09 15.44 1.86
CA GLU A 11 -20.90 14.24 2.04
C GLU A 11 -20.05 12.97 2.21
N LEU A 12 -18.76 13.01 1.83
CA LEU A 12 -17.84 11.88 1.86
C LEU A 12 -16.59 12.14 2.70
N GLU A 13 -16.62 13.20 3.51
CA GLU A 13 -15.48 13.59 4.33
C GLU A 13 -15.15 12.53 5.38
N THR A 14 -16.18 11.85 5.93
CA THR A 14 -16.01 10.77 6.90
C THR A 14 -15.29 9.57 6.29
N GLU A 15 -15.71 9.12 5.11
CA GLU A 15 -15.08 8.03 4.37
C GLU A 15 -13.66 8.39 3.94
N ARG A 16 -13.44 9.65 3.53
CA ARG A 16 -12.13 10.15 3.15
C ARG A 16 -11.14 10.12 4.31
N VAL A 17 -11.54 10.61 5.48
CA VAL A 17 -10.69 10.60 6.69
C VAL A 17 -10.36 9.17 7.10
N GLU A 18 -11.33 8.27 7.09
CA GLU A 18 -11.11 6.87 7.45
C GLU A 18 -10.22 6.16 6.41
N LEU A 19 -10.39 6.43 5.12
CA LEU A 19 -9.50 5.92 4.06
C LEU A 19 -8.05 6.36 4.27
N ILE A 20 -7.82 7.63 4.57
CA ILE A 20 -6.47 8.16 4.85
C ILE A 20 -5.87 7.46 6.07
N ARG A 21 -6.65 7.32 7.15
CA ARG A 21 -6.21 6.64 8.37
C ARG A 21 -5.80 5.19 8.10
N ILE A 22 -6.59 4.43 7.34
CA ILE A 22 -6.29 3.04 6.98
C ILE A 22 -5.07 2.98 6.04
N ALA A 23 -4.92 3.93 5.13
CA ALA A 23 -3.76 4.03 4.25
C ALA A 23 -2.46 4.28 5.04
N GLU A 24 -2.50 5.12 6.08
CA GLU A 24 -1.39 5.33 7.01
C GLU A 24 -1.05 4.06 7.79
N GLU A 25 -2.06 3.31 8.28
CA GLU A 25 -1.87 2.00 8.91
C GLU A 25 -1.16 1.02 7.95
N ALA A 26 -1.63 0.91 6.71
CA ALA A 26 -1.01 0.05 5.70
C ALA A 26 0.43 0.47 5.39
N ALA A 27 0.69 1.76 5.25
CA ALA A 27 2.03 2.29 5.02
C ALA A 27 2.98 1.93 6.17
N GLN A 28 2.50 1.99 7.42
CA GLN A 28 3.28 1.60 8.59
C GLN A 28 3.64 0.10 8.56
N HIS A 29 2.68 -0.77 8.23
CA HIS A 29 2.93 -2.21 8.08
C HIS A 29 3.93 -2.50 6.95
N ILE A 30 3.84 -1.79 5.82
CA ILE A 30 4.81 -1.93 4.72
C ILE A 30 6.21 -1.50 5.15
N LEU A 31 6.34 -0.39 5.89
CA LEU A 31 7.62 0.07 6.42
C LEU A 31 8.23 -0.94 7.39
N GLN A 32 7.42 -1.51 8.28
CA GLN A 32 7.82 -2.57 9.20
C GLN A 32 8.28 -3.83 8.44
N ALA A 33 7.54 -4.26 7.41
CA ALA A 33 7.93 -5.40 6.59
C ALA A 33 9.31 -5.17 5.94
N ARG A 34 9.51 -3.98 5.34
CA ARG A 34 10.78 -3.62 4.70
C ARG A 34 11.96 -3.59 5.67
N SER A 35 11.81 -2.94 6.83
CA SER A 35 12.88 -2.90 7.84
C SER A 35 13.25 -4.29 8.32
N THR A 36 12.23 -5.15 8.52
CA THR A 36 12.44 -6.55 8.93
C THR A 36 13.16 -7.35 7.85
N LEU A 37 12.83 -7.16 6.55
CA LEU A 37 13.54 -7.83 5.46
C LEU A 37 15.00 -7.35 5.30
N ASP A 38 15.27 -6.07 5.57
CA ASP A 38 16.64 -5.56 5.64
C ASP A 38 17.44 -6.22 6.78
N GLU A 39 16.81 -6.50 7.92
CA GLU A 39 17.41 -7.28 9.01
C GLU A 39 17.63 -8.75 8.61
N VAL A 40 16.66 -9.38 7.92
CA VAL A 40 16.83 -10.74 7.36
C VAL A 40 18.09 -10.81 6.52
N ARG A 41 18.31 -9.84 5.62
CA ARG A 41 19.49 -9.77 4.76
C ARG A 41 20.78 -9.78 5.57
N ASN A 42 20.85 -9.01 6.65
CA ASN A 42 22.04 -8.92 7.51
C ASN A 42 22.32 -10.21 8.28
N GLU A 43 21.28 -11.00 8.58
CA GLU A 43 21.36 -12.20 9.42
C GLU A 43 21.41 -13.51 8.64
N LEU A 44 21.22 -13.49 7.31
CA LEU A 44 21.17 -14.68 6.43
C LEU A 44 22.28 -15.70 6.72
N SER A 45 23.54 -15.25 6.81
CA SER A 45 24.70 -16.11 7.03
C SER A 45 25.16 -16.20 8.50
N ARG A 46 24.55 -15.42 9.40
CA ARG A 46 24.99 -15.27 10.79
C ARG A 46 24.16 -16.09 11.76
N ASN A 47 22.83 -16.03 11.62
CA ASN A 47 21.92 -16.66 12.56
C ASN A 47 20.66 -17.19 11.84
N PRO A 48 20.68 -18.46 11.40
CA PRO A 48 19.56 -19.06 10.67
C PRO A 48 18.24 -19.08 11.46
N HIS A 49 18.30 -19.21 12.79
CA HIS A 49 17.11 -19.21 13.63
C HIS A 49 16.47 -17.83 13.71
N LEU A 50 17.28 -16.79 13.93
CA LEU A 50 16.82 -15.40 13.91
C LEU A 50 16.27 -15.02 12.54
N CYS A 51 16.97 -15.40 11.47
CA CYS A 51 16.52 -15.20 10.09
C CYS A 51 15.10 -15.76 9.86
N ARG A 52 14.83 -16.99 10.32
CA ARG A 52 13.49 -17.59 10.23
C ARG A 52 12.42 -16.79 10.99
N ILE A 53 12.73 -16.29 12.19
CA ILE A 53 11.79 -15.47 12.98
C ILE A 53 11.50 -14.14 12.28
N LEU A 54 12.53 -13.49 11.74
CA LEU A 54 12.40 -12.24 11.01
C LEU A 54 11.58 -12.42 9.72
N ILE A 55 11.78 -13.52 8.98
CA ILE A 55 10.98 -13.84 7.79
C ILE A 55 9.48 -13.92 8.14
N VAL A 56 9.12 -14.64 9.20
CA VAL A 56 7.70 -14.75 9.64
C VAL A 56 7.14 -13.41 10.10
N THR A 57 7.96 -12.58 10.76
CA THR A 57 7.58 -11.23 11.19
C THR A 57 7.28 -10.34 9.99
N ALA A 58 8.13 -10.38 8.96
CA ALA A 58 7.90 -9.66 7.71
C ALA A 58 6.65 -10.17 6.98
N GLU A 59 6.44 -11.49 6.91
CA GLU A 59 5.27 -12.13 6.29
C GLU A 59 3.97 -11.64 6.94
N ARG A 60 3.95 -11.62 8.29
CA ARG A 60 2.82 -11.08 9.04
C ARG A 60 2.54 -9.62 8.70
N ALA A 61 3.56 -8.77 8.69
CA ALA A 61 3.38 -7.35 8.38
C ALA A 61 2.84 -7.12 6.95
N VAL A 62 3.24 -7.94 5.97
CA VAL A 62 2.66 -7.90 4.62
C VAL A 62 1.18 -8.33 4.65
N CYS A 63 0.82 -9.38 5.38
CA CYS A 63 -0.57 -9.81 5.56
C CYS A 63 -1.45 -8.74 6.24
N ASP A 64 -0.91 -8.05 7.25
CA ASP A 64 -1.60 -6.95 7.92
C ASP A 64 -1.83 -5.77 6.94
N ALA A 65 -0.83 -5.43 6.11
CA ALA A 65 -0.98 -4.43 5.05
C ALA A 65 -2.06 -4.82 4.02
N LEU A 66 -2.08 -6.08 3.56
CA LEU A 66 -3.12 -6.61 2.67
C LEU A 66 -4.52 -6.48 3.30
N THR A 67 -4.65 -6.79 4.59
CA THR A 67 -5.91 -6.64 5.33
C THR A 67 -6.38 -5.18 5.34
N CYS A 68 -5.46 -4.23 5.52
CA CYS A 68 -5.79 -2.81 5.39
C CYS A 68 -6.24 -2.46 3.96
N THR A 69 -5.60 -2.98 2.91
CA THR A 69 -6.04 -2.71 1.53
C THR A 69 -7.44 -3.24 1.21
N GLU A 70 -7.83 -4.39 1.78
CA GLU A 70 -9.21 -4.89 1.68
C GLU A 70 -10.21 -3.98 2.40
N ARG A 71 -9.84 -3.42 3.55
CA ARG A 71 -10.66 -2.39 4.22
C ARG A 71 -10.79 -1.14 3.34
N MET A 72 -9.69 -0.64 2.77
CA MET A 72 -9.73 0.52 1.86
C MET A 72 -10.64 0.27 0.66
N ARG A 73 -10.57 -0.92 0.06
CA ARG A 73 -11.42 -1.32 -1.08
C ARG A 73 -12.91 -1.20 -0.75
N ARG A 74 -13.33 -1.62 0.45
CA ARG A 74 -14.72 -1.48 0.91
C ARG A 74 -15.17 -0.01 1.00
N TYR A 75 -14.32 0.87 1.53
CA TYR A 75 -14.63 2.30 1.59
C TYR A 75 -14.68 2.96 0.20
N LEU A 76 -13.78 2.58 -0.72
CA LEU A 76 -13.84 3.08 -2.09
C LEU A 76 -15.12 2.67 -2.84
N VAL A 77 -15.65 1.46 -2.58
CA VAL A 77 -16.94 1.04 -3.13
C VAL A 77 -18.08 1.94 -2.66
N ILE A 78 -18.10 2.31 -1.37
CA ILE A 78 -19.08 3.26 -0.81
C ILE A 78 -18.94 4.61 -1.50
N VAL A 79 -17.72 5.15 -1.55
CA VAL A 79 -17.41 6.42 -2.20
C VAL A 79 -17.89 6.42 -3.65
N ARG A 80 -17.68 5.33 -4.41
CA ARG A 80 -18.13 5.20 -5.80
C ARG A 80 -19.66 5.22 -5.94
N GLY A 81 -20.38 4.55 -5.04
CA GLY A 81 -21.84 4.47 -5.06
C GLY A 81 -22.54 5.78 -4.73
N THR A 82 -21.84 6.71 -4.07
CA THR A 82 -22.41 8.00 -3.65
C THR A 82 -22.36 9.02 -4.80
N GLU A 83 -23.51 9.59 -5.13
CA GLU A 83 -23.62 10.68 -6.09
C GLU A 83 -22.77 11.88 -5.67
N ILE A 84 -22.06 12.47 -6.63
CA ILE A 84 -21.26 13.67 -6.38
C ILE A 84 -22.11 14.88 -6.72
N HIS A 85 -22.56 15.59 -5.70
CA HIS A 85 -23.13 16.91 -5.86
C HIS A 85 -22.02 17.97 -5.78
N GLY A 86 -22.14 19.05 -6.55
CA GLY A 86 -21.20 20.17 -6.49
C GLY A 86 -20.77 20.70 -7.84
N ARG A 87 -19.78 21.59 -7.82
CA ARG A 87 -19.39 22.41 -8.98
C ARG A 87 -18.57 21.65 -10.04
N TRP A 88 -17.98 20.48 -9.70
CA TRP A 88 -17.08 19.71 -10.58
C TRP A 88 -17.19 18.18 -10.39
N PRO A 89 -18.37 17.57 -10.63
CA PRO A 89 -18.59 16.15 -10.40
C PRO A 89 -17.67 15.24 -11.23
N MET A 90 -17.29 15.65 -12.45
CA MET A 90 -16.41 14.86 -13.31
C MET A 90 -14.97 14.74 -12.76
N VAL A 91 -14.46 15.76 -12.09
CA VAL A 91 -13.09 15.74 -11.52
C VAL A 91 -13.05 14.78 -10.33
N ALA A 92 -14.03 14.89 -9.44
CA ALA A 92 -14.15 13.98 -8.30
C ALA A 92 -14.40 12.53 -8.74
N ALA A 93 -15.19 12.30 -9.80
CA ALA A 93 -15.37 10.96 -10.36
C ALA A 93 -14.04 10.38 -10.87
N ARG A 94 -13.28 11.14 -11.67
CA ARG A 94 -11.96 10.72 -12.15
C ARG A 94 -11.00 10.40 -11.01
N GLN A 95 -10.99 11.21 -9.94
CA GLN A 95 -10.10 10.97 -8.81
C GLN A 95 -10.46 9.71 -8.03
N ARG A 96 -11.75 9.35 -7.97
CA ARG A 96 -12.16 8.05 -7.41
C ARG A 96 -11.62 6.90 -8.24
N ASP A 97 -11.73 6.99 -9.57
CA ASP A 97 -11.20 5.97 -10.48
C ASP A 97 -9.67 5.87 -10.37
N ASP A 98 -8.97 7.01 -10.33
CA ASP A 98 -7.52 7.07 -10.16
C ASP A 98 -7.09 6.51 -8.78
N SER A 99 -7.84 6.80 -7.70
CA SER A 99 -7.63 6.20 -6.37
C SER A 99 -7.85 4.68 -6.37
N GLU A 100 -8.89 4.19 -7.04
CA GLU A 100 -9.18 2.76 -7.15
C GLU A 100 -8.07 2.03 -7.93
N HIS A 101 -7.60 2.63 -9.01
CA HIS A 101 -6.49 2.10 -9.79
C HIS A 101 -5.21 2.02 -8.96
N ALA A 102 -4.86 3.09 -8.24
CA ALA A 102 -3.70 3.11 -7.35
C ALA A 102 -3.82 2.06 -6.23
N LEU A 103 -5.01 1.85 -5.66
CA LEU A 103 -5.21 0.78 -4.68
C LEU A 103 -5.03 -0.61 -5.30
N ALA A 104 -5.53 -0.83 -6.52
CA ALA A 104 -5.36 -2.11 -7.23
C ALA A 104 -3.88 -2.42 -7.50
N GLU A 105 -3.10 -1.42 -7.93
CA GLU A 105 -1.65 -1.56 -8.07
C GLU A 105 -0.97 -1.89 -6.73
N ALA A 106 -1.38 -1.22 -5.64
CA ALA A 106 -0.83 -1.51 -4.31
C ALA A 106 -1.05 -2.96 -3.90
N ILE A 107 -2.27 -3.47 -4.12
CA ILE A 107 -2.64 -4.86 -3.81
C ILE A 107 -1.81 -5.84 -4.63
N GLN A 108 -1.71 -5.63 -5.95
CA GLN A 108 -0.92 -6.50 -6.82
C GLN A 108 0.56 -6.58 -6.38
N ASN A 109 1.15 -5.45 -5.97
CA ASN A 109 2.53 -5.42 -5.48
C ASN A 109 2.68 -6.10 -4.10
N LEU A 110 1.69 -6.01 -3.22
CA LEU A 110 1.69 -6.70 -1.93
C LEU A 110 1.53 -8.22 -2.11
N GLU A 111 0.65 -8.67 -3.00
CA GLU A 111 0.48 -10.08 -3.36
C GLU A 111 1.77 -10.64 -3.97
N ALA A 112 2.41 -9.91 -4.89
CA ALA A 112 3.70 -10.29 -5.44
C ALA A 112 4.79 -10.43 -4.36
N ALA A 113 4.82 -9.56 -3.34
CA ALA A 113 5.72 -9.71 -2.20
C ALA A 113 5.35 -10.92 -1.34
N GLN A 114 4.06 -11.19 -1.15
CA GLN A 114 3.55 -12.33 -0.38
C GLN A 114 3.97 -13.67 -1.02
N ASP A 115 3.84 -13.78 -2.33
CA ASP A 115 4.14 -15.00 -3.11
C ASP A 115 5.64 -15.37 -3.08
N LEU A 116 6.52 -14.45 -2.68
CA LEU A 116 7.96 -14.68 -2.56
C LEU A 116 8.38 -15.29 -1.22
N PHE A 117 7.55 -15.21 -0.17
CA PHE A 117 7.88 -15.78 1.15
C PHE A 117 8.13 -17.30 1.15
N PRO A 118 7.36 -18.15 0.43
CA PRO A 118 7.66 -19.57 0.31
C PRO A 118 9.07 -19.83 -0.26
N THR A 119 9.44 -19.12 -1.33
CA THR A 119 10.76 -19.23 -1.96
C THR A 119 11.86 -18.79 -1.01
N LEU A 120 11.68 -17.67 -0.31
CA LEU A 120 12.64 -17.18 0.69
C LEU A 120 12.83 -18.20 1.82
N ARG A 121 11.74 -18.74 2.37
CA ARG A 121 11.80 -19.76 3.44
C ARG A 121 12.52 -21.02 3.01
N GLN A 122 12.33 -21.48 1.78
CA GLN A 122 13.01 -22.68 1.27
C GLN A 122 14.51 -22.47 1.04
N ASN A 123 14.92 -21.26 0.64
CA ASN A 123 16.27 -21.01 0.14
C ASN A 123 17.20 -20.27 1.11
N HIS A 124 16.67 -19.67 2.19
CA HIS A 124 17.48 -18.87 3.13
C HIS A 124 18.66 -19.63 3.79
N GLN A 125 18.66 -20.96 3.79
CA GLN A 125 19.75 -21.79 4.36
C GLN A 125 20.59 -22.52 3.32
N SER A 126 20.07 -22.69 2.10
CA SER A 126 20.66 -23.54 1.06
C SER A 126 21.27 -22.74 -0.09
N ASN A 127 20.73 -21.55 -0.37
CA ASN A 127 21.19 -20.70 -1.47
C ASN A 127 21.06 -19.22 -1.10
N PHE A 128 22.10 -18.67 -0.47
CA PHE A 128 22.12 -17.29 -0.02
C PHE A 128 21.99 -16.27 -1.16
N LEU A 129 22.58 -16.53 -2.32
CA LEU A 129 22.48 -15.63 -3.48
C LEU A 129 21.03 -15.53 -3.98
N LEU A 130 20.33 -16.66 -4.06
CA LEU A 130 18.91 -16.66 -4.40
C LEU A 130 18.07 -15.98 -3.32
N ALA A 131 18.37 -16.21 -2.03
CA ALA A 131 17.67 -15.55 -0.93
C ALA A 131 17.87 -14.02 -0.97
N GLU A 132 19.08 -13.53 -1.25
CA GLU A 132 19.35 -12.10 -1.42
C GLU A 132 18.60 -11.49 -2.62
N ALA A 133 18.55 -12.19 -3.76
CA ALA A 133 17.78 -11.75 -4.92
C ALA A 133 16.28 -11.65 -4.60
N VAL A 134 15.72 -12.67 -3.93
CA VAL A 134 14.33 -12.67 -3.50
C VAL A 134 14.03 -11.52 -2.54
N LEU A 135 14.91 -11.26 -1.56
CA LEU A 135 14.76 -10.12 -0.64
C LEU A 135 14.76 -8.78 -1.38
N ALA A 136 15.60 -8.61 -2.40
CA ALA A 136 15.63 -7.40 -3.21
C ALA A 136 14.31 -7.20 -3.98
N ASP A 137 13.79 -8.26 -4.60
CA ASP A 137 12.52 -8.22 -5.34
C ASP A 137 11.34 -7.91 -4.41
N MET A 138 11.28 -8.54 -3.24
CA MET A 138 10.29 -8.23 -2.20
C MET A 138 10.37 -6.77 -1.76
N THR A 139 11.58 -6.26 -1.53
CA THR A 139 11.78 -4.86 -1.10
C THR A 139 11.31 -3.86 -2.17
N LEU A 140 11.54 -4.17 -3.45
CA LEU A 140 11.05 -3.38 -4.58
C LEU A 140 9.53 -3.40 -4.67
N ALA A 141 8.92 -4.59 -4.56
CA ALA A 141 7.46 -4.74 -4.57
C ALA A 141 6.81 -3.93 -3.43
N LEU A 142 7.33 -4.03 -2.22
CA LEU A 142 6.86 -3.25 -1.07
C LEU A 142 7.04 -1.72 -1.27
N ALA A 143 8.14 -1.29 -1.88
CA ALA A 143 8.35 0.13 -2.20
C ALA A 143 7.32 0.64 -3.23
N ARG A 144 7.00 -0.17 -4.25
CA ARG A 144 5.95 0.15 -5.23
C ARG A 144 4.56 0.19 -4.58
N ALA A 145 4.22 -0.80 -3.77
CA ALA A 145 2.95 -0.83 -3.03
C ALA A 145 2.75 0.44 -2.19
N ARG A 146 3.78 0.83 -1.41
CA ARG A 146 3.74 2.06 -0.62
C ARG A 146 3.52 3.30 -1.48
N ARG A 147 4.22 3.42 -2.61
CA ARG A 147 4.06 4.54 -3.53
C ARG A 147 2.64 4.62 -4.09
N SER A 148 2.03 3.50 -4.46
CA SER A 148 0.66 3.48 -4.96
C SER A 148 -0.36 3.84 -3.85
N ILE A 149 -0.13 3.44 -2.60
CA ILE A 149 -0.92 3.91 -1.44
C ILE A 149 -0.77 5.43 -1.24
N GLU A 150 0.45 5.96 -1.32
CA GLU A 150 0.70 7.40 -1.24
C GLU A 150 -0.01 8.16 -2.38
N GLN A 151 -0.02 7.63 -3.60
CA GLN A 151 -0.75 8.19 -4.73
C GLN A 151 -2.26 8.16 -4.51
N MET A 152 -2.81 7.07 -3.97
CA MET A 152 -4.23 6.99 -3.61
C MET A 152 -4.59 8.10 -2.60
N VAL A 153 -3.83 8.24 -1.51
CA VAL A 153 -4.02 9.31 -0.51
C VAL A 153 -3.90 10.68 -1.15
N ARG A 154 -2.94 10.84 -2.06
CA ARG A 154 -2.76 12.07 -2.83
C ARG A 154 -4.02 12.39 -3.66
N PHE A 155 -4.63 11.45 -4.37
CA PHE A 155 -5.87 11.73 -5.12
C PHE A 155 -7.05 12.10 -4.19
N LEU A 156 -7.14 11.49 -3.02
CA LEU A 156 -8.15 11.80 -2.01
C LEU A 156 -7.93 13.17 -1.33
N THR A 157 -6.72 13.70 -1.37
CA THR A 157 -6.37 15.00 -0.76
C THR A 157 -6.22 16.13 -1.77
N GLU A 158 -5.73 15.82 -2.97
CA GLU A 158 -5.44 16.74 -4.07
C GLU A 158 -6.61 16.96 -5.04
N ALA A 159 -7.83 16.56 -4.70
CA ALA A 159 -9.04 17.20 -5.25
C ALA A 159 -8.99 18.73 -5.26
N ALA A 160 -8.06 19.32 -4.50
CA ALA A 160 -7.78 20.74 -4.39
C ALA A 160 -6.62 21.29 -5.25
N ILE A 161 -5.79 20.49 -5.95
CA ILE A 161 -4.58 21.00 -6.63
C ILE A 161 -4.83 21.24 -8.13
N GLY A 162 -5.59 22.30 -8.41
CA GLY A 162 -5.44 23.07 -9.65
C GLY A 162 -4.63 24.32 -9.34
N ARG A 163 -3.45 24.46 -9.95
CA ARG A 163 -2.51 25.58 -9.74
C ARG A 163 -3.15 26.94 -10.05
N ASP A 164 -2.72 27.94 -9.28
CA ASP A 164 -2.87 29.38 -9.53
C ASP A 164 -2.47 29.78 -10.96
#